data_AF-A0A379X0Q4-F1
#
_entry.id   AF-A0A379X0Q4-F1
#
_cell.length_a   1.000
_cell.length_b   1.000
_cell.length_c   1.000
_cell.angle_alpha   90.00
_cell.angle_beta   90.00
_cell.angle_gamma   90.00
#
_symmetry.space_group_name_H-M   'P 1'
#
loop_
_entity.id
_entity.type
_entity.pdbx_description
1 polymer ?
#
loop_
_entity_poly.entity_id
_entity_poly.type
_entity_poly.pdbx_seq_one_letter_code
_entity_poly.pdbx_strand_id
1 'polypeptide(L)'
;MAAKAVIRDVGRVLGHPYGFVDRISKLVPPDPGMTLAKAFEAEPQLPEIYEADEEVRALIDMARKLEGVTRNAGKHAGGVVIAPTKITDFAPLYCDEEGKHPVTQFDKSDVEYAGLVKFDFLGLRTLTIINWALEMINKRREKNGEPPLDIAAIPLDDKKSFDMLQRSETTAVFQLESRGMKDLIKRLQPDCFEDMIALVALFRPGRCSQGW
;
A
#
# COMPACT_ATOMS: atom_id res chain seq x y z
N MET A 1 -11.95 7.54 10.12
CA MET A 1 -11.30 6.63 11.09
C MET A 1 -11.54 5.21 10.61
N ALA A 2 -10.49 4.38 10.48
CA ALA A 2 -10.65 2.99 10.04
C ALA A 2 -11.24 2.10 11.15
N ALA A 3 -11.82 0.94 10.79
CA ALA A 3 -12.55 0.04 11.70
C ALA A 3 -11.82 -0.26 13.03
N LYS A 4 -10.53 -0.63 12.99
CA LYS A 4 -9.73 -0.87 14.21
C LYS A 4 -9.49 0.39 15.03
N ALA A 5 -9.25 1.52 14.37
CA ALA A 5 -8.96 2.79 15.03
C ALA A 5 -10.20 3.33 15.74
N VAL A 6 -11.36 3.27 15.08
CA VAL A 6 -12.62 3.76 15.67
C VAL A 6 -13.04 2.91 16.88
N ILE A 7 -12.90 1.58 16.84
CA ILE A 7 -13.16 0.71 18.02
C ILE A 7 -12.26 1.11 19.19
N ARG A 8 -10.96 1.32 18.94
CA ARG A 8 -9.99 1.70 19.97
C ARG A 8 -10.28 3.08 20.57
N ASP A 9 -10.57 4.07 19.73
CA ASP A 9 -10.79 5.44 20.17
C ASP A 9 -12.13 5.57 20.93
N VAL A 10 -13.20 4.94 20.45
CA VAL A 10 -14.51 4.91 21.12
C VAL A 10 -14.44 4.15 22.44
N GLY A 11 -13.85 2.95 22.46
CA GLY A 11 -13.74 2.14 23.67
C GLY A 11 -12.96 2.86 24.79
N ARG A 12 -11.92 3.61 24.43
CA ARG A 12 -11.18 4.45 25.39
C ARG A 12 -12.04 5.59 25.94
N VAL A 13 -12.84 6.26 25.10
CA VAL A 13 -13.72 7.36 25.53
C VAL A 13 -14.85 6.86 26.44
N LEU A 14 -15.35 5.65 26.21
CA LEU A 14 -16.32 4.99 27.07
C LEU A 14 -15.73 4.49 28.41
N GLY A 15 -14.41 4.66 28.62
CA GLY A 15 -13.75 4.32 29.88
C GLY A 15 -13.29 2.87 30.00
N HIS A 16 -13.35 2.07 28.94
CA HIS A 16 -12.91 0.68 28.99
C HIS A 16 -11.38 0.56 29.06
N PRO A 17 -10.84 -0.40 29.83
CA PRO A 17 -9.42 -0.71 29.84
C PRO A 17 -8.91 -1.15 28.46
N TYR A 18 -7.62 -0.89 28.18
CA TYR A 18 -7.00 -1.25 26.90
C TYR A 18 -7.19 -2.73 26.53
N GLY A 19 -7.05 -3.64 27.49
CA GLY A 19 -7.18 -5.09 27.24
C GLY A 19 -8.58 -5.50 26.76
N PHE A 20 -9.63 -4.85 27.26
CA PHE A 20 -11.01 -5.10 26.83
C PHE A 20 -11.21 -4.69 25.37
N VAL A 21 -10.77 -3.48 25.01
CA VAL A 21 -10.93 -2.93 23.67
C VAL A 21 -10.03 -3.63 22.65
N ASP A 22 -8.81 -4.01 23.06
CA ASP A 22 -7.85 -4.73 22.22
C ASP A 22 -8.39 -6.11 21.80
N ARG A 23 -9.06 -6.83 22.72
CA ARG A 23 -9.73 -8.11 22.44
C ARG A 23 -10.73 -7.99 21.29
N ILE A 24 -11.54 -6.93 21.27
CA ILE A 24 -12.53 -6.69 20.21
C ILE A 24 -11.82 -6.26 18.90
N SER A 25 -10.85 -5.35 19.00
CA SER A 25 -10.17 -4.82 17.81
C SER A 25 -9.35 -5.87 17.03
N LYS A 26 -8.90 -6.93 17.70
CA LYS A 26 -8.17 -8.05 17.10
C LYS A 26 -9.04 -8.94 16.23
N LEU A 27 -10.34 -9.00 16.51
CA LEU A 27 -11.32 -9.74 15.71
C LEU A 27 -11.58 -9.07 14.36
N VAL A 28 -11.25 -7.78 14.21
CA VAL A 28 -11.33 -7.11 12.90
C VAL A 28 -10.20 -7.62 12.00
N PRO A 29 -10.50 -8.16 10.81
CA PRO A 29 -9.45 -8.66 9.92
C PRO A 29 -8.50 -7.54 9.45
N PRO A 30 -7.24 -7.88 9.09
CA PRO A 30 -6.22 -6.90 8.74
C PRO A 30 -6.32 -6.37 7.29
N ASP A 31 -7.36 -6.73 6.54
CA ASP A 31 -7.45 -6.40 5.12
C ASP A 31 -7.45 -4.88 4.85
N PRO A 32 -6.74 -4.40 3.81
CA PRO A 32 -6.83 -3.02 3.37
C PRO A 32 -8.27 -2.65 3.01
N GLY A 33 -8.76 -1.51 3.53
CA GLY A 33 -10.13 -1.07 3.28
C GLY A 33 -11.21 -1.88 4.03
N MET A 34 -10.83 -2.56 5.11
CA MET A 34 -11.76 -3.22 6.02
C MET A 34 -12.73 -2.21 6.67
N THR A 35 -14.02 -2.56 6.68
CA THR A 35 -15.09 -1.82 7.35
C THR A 35 -15.72 -2.67 8.44
N LEU A 36 -16.43 -2.05 9.38
CA LEU A 36 -17.15 -2.78 10.43
C LEU A 36 -18.18 -3.76 9.83
N ALA A 37 -18.89 -3.37 8.77
CA ALA A 37 -19.83 -4.25 8.08
C ALA A 37 -19.15 -5.52 7.54
N LYS A 38 -18.03 -5.36 6.82
CA LYS A 38 -17.25 -6.50 6.28
C LYS A 38 -16.65 -7.36 7.39
N ALA A 39 -16.22 -6.74 8.49
CA ALA A 39 -15.67 -7.46 9.63
C ALA A 39 -16.73 -8.39 10.26
N PHE A 40 -17.97 -7.90 10.41
CA PHE A 40 -19.09 -8.68 10.94
C PHE A 40 -19.47 -9.87 10.05
N GLU A 41 -19.31 -9.77 8.73
CA GLU A 41 -19.54 -10.88 7.80
C GLU A 41 -18.39 -11.90 7.81
N ALA A 42 -17.15 -11.43 8.00
CA ALA A 42 -15.95 -12.26 7.92
C ALA A 42 -15.62 -13.01 9.23
N GLU A 43 -15.95 -12.43 10.40
CA GLU A 43 -15.63 -13.00 11.71
C GLU A 43 -16.91 -13.28 12.52
N PRO A 44 -17.36 -14.54 12.61
CA PRO A 44 -18.59 -14.93 13.32
C PRO A 44 -18.61 -14.57 14.81
N GLN A 45 -17.44 -14.43 15.45
CA GLN A 45 -17.37 -14.01 16.84
C GLN A 45 -17.86 -12.58 17.06
N LEU A 46 -17.75 -11.69 16.06
CA LEU A 46 -18.17 -10.29 16.20
C LEU A 46 -19.69 -10.16 16.43
N PRO A 47 -20.57 -10.80 15.63
CA PRO A 47 -22.00 -10.90 15.94
C PRO A 47 -22.28 -11.52 17.31
N GLU A 48 -21.57 -12.58 17.70
CA GLU A 48 -21.80 -13.28 18.96
C GLU A 48 -21.54 -12.37 20.17
N ILE A 49 -20.38 -11.70 20.21
CA ILE A 49 -20.06 -10.78 21.31
C ILE A 49 -20.90 -9.50 21.29
N TYR A 50 -21.41 -9.10 20.12
CA TYR A 50 -22.29 -7.95 19.98
C TYR A 50 -23.65 -8.19 20.61
N GLU A 51 -24.20 -9.41 20.47
CA GLU A 51 -25.48 -9.77 21.09
C GLU A 51 -25.33 -10.19 22.56
N ALA A 52 -24.18 -10.76 22.94
CA ALA A 52 -23.96 -11.27 24.29
C ALA A 52 -23.56 -10.21 25.33
N ASP A 53 -22.95 -9.10 24.92
CA ASP A 53 -22.35 -8.10 25.81
C ASP A 53 -22.86 -6.69 25.48
N GLU A 54 -23.61 -6.08 26.41
CA GLU A 54 -24.18 -4.75 26.22
C GLU A 54 -23.12 -3.64 26.08
N GLU A 55 -21.96 -3.79 26.72
CA GLU A 55 -20.85 -2.84 26.60
C GLU A 55 -20.27 -2.89 25.18
N VAL A 56 -20.11 -4.10 24.63
CA VAL A 56 -19.65 -4.29 23.25
C VAL A 56 -20.68 -3.75 22.25
N ARG A 57 -21.97 -3.99 22.49
CA ARG A 57 -23.06 -3.45 21.66
C ARG A 57 -23.00 -1.92 21.59
N ALA A 58 -22.94 -1.26 22.75
CA ALA A 58 -22.87 0.20 22.84
C ALA A 58 -21.62 0.77 22.15
N LEU A 59 -20.46 0.10 22.33
CA LEU A 59 -19.21 0.46 21.69
C LEU A 59 -19.34 0.39 20.16
N ILE A 60 -19.85 -0.72 19.63
CA ILE A 60 -19.93 -0.97 18.18
C ILE A 60 -20.96 -0.05 17.53
N ASP A 61 -22.10 0.21 18.16
CA ASP A 61 -23.11 1.13 17.63
C ASP A 61 -22.58 2.56 17.52
N MET A 62 -21.79 3.00 18.50
CA MET A 62 -21.10 4.29 18.42
C MET A 62 -19.99 4.27 17.37
N ALA A 63 -19.24 3.18 17.27
CA ALA A 63 -18.20 3.02 16.27
C ALA A 63 -18.75 3.05 14.84
N ARG A 64 -19.93 2.46 14.58
CA ARG A 64 -20.62 2.52 13.28
C ARG A 64 -20.93 3.95 12.86
N LYS A 65 -21.29 4.83 13.80
CA LYS A 65 -21.55 6.25 13.52
C LYS A 65 -20.28 7.07 13.22
N LEU A 66 -19.14 6.65 13.75
CA LEU A 66 -17.86 7.35 13.64
C LEU A 66 -16.90 6.73 12.62
N GLU A 67 -17.25 5.58 12.05
CA GLU A 67 -16.48 4.97 10.98
C GLU A 67 -16.35 5.93 9.79
N GLY A 68 -15.15 6.01 9.20
CA GLY A 68 -14.89 6.88 8.06
C GLY A 68 -14.63 8.35 8.41
N VAL A 69 -15.11 8.87 9.54
CA VAL A 69 -14.95 10.29 9.93
C VAL A 69 -13.48 10.74 9.98
N THR A 70 -13.15 11.86 9.36
CA THR A 70 -11.79 12.42 9.36
C THR A 70 -11.35 12.78 10.77
N ARG A 71 -10.18 12.28 11.19
CA ARG A 71 -9.70 12.44 12.59
C ARG A 71 -8.75 13.63 12.75
N ASN A 72 -7.77 13.75 11.88
CA ASN A 72 -6.74 14.77 11.93
C ASN A 72 -6.03 14.88 10.58
N ALA A 73 -5.29 15.97 10.37
CA ALA A 73 -4.39 16.10 9.23
C ALA A 73 -3.29 15.02 9.29
N GLY A 74 -3.02 14.38 8.15
CA GLY A 74 -2.01 13.32 8.04
C GLY A 74 -0.59 13.87 8.19
N LYS A 75 0.30 13.09 8.83
CA LYS A 75 1.69 13.49 9.12
C LYS A 75 2.65 13.41 7.93
N HIS A 76 2.22 12.86 6.79
CA HIS A 76 3.06 12.71 5.60
C HIS A 76 2.33 13.30 4.41
N ALA A 77 2.95 14.27 3.73
CA ALA A 77 2.45 14.81 2.48
C ALA A 77 2.25 13.65 1.48
N GLY A 78 1.10 13.59 0.81
CA GLY A 78 0.80 12.56 -0.18
C GLY A 78 1.58 12.71 -1.50
N GLY A 79 2.26 13.86 -1.66
CA GLY A 79 3.01 14.24 -2.84
C GLY A 79 3.46 15.69 -2.79
N VAL A 80 4.06 16.16 -3.88
CA VAL A 80 4.38 17.58 -4.12
C VAL A 80 3.43 18.11 -5.18
N VAL A 81 2.96 19.34 -5.00
CA VAL A 81 2.08 20.03 -5.95
C VAL A 81 2.82 21.24 -6.54
N ILE A 82 2.67 21.47 -7.84
CA ILE A 82 3.27 22.58 -8.56
C ILE A 82 2.16 23.48 -9.12
N ALA A 83 2.20 24.75 -8.71
CA ALA A 83 1.34 25.80 -9.23
C ALA A 83 2.12 26.75 -10.16
N PRO A 84 1.46 27.39 -11.14
CA PRO A 84 2.12 28.36 -12.04
C PRO A 84 2.49 29.67 -11.34
N THR A 85 1.81 30.01 -10.23
CA THR A 85 2.10 31.17 -9.37
C THR A 85 2.19 30.71 -7.90
N LYS A 86 1.95 31.61 -6.94
CA LYS A 86 2.01 31.25 -5.51
C LYS A 86 0.91 30.24 -5.22
N ILE A 87 1.23 29.22 -4.42
CA ILE A 87 0.26 28.16 -4.07
C ILE A 87 -1.00 28.71 -3.40
N THR A 88 -0.87 29.83 -2.68
CA THR A 88 -1.97 30.54 -2.00
C THR A 88 -3.00 31.13 -2.96
N ASP A 89 -2.66 31.30 -4.23
CA ASP A 89 -3.60 31.75 -5.26
C ASP A 89 -4.64 30.65 -5.61
N PHE A 90 -4.33 29.40 -5.25
CA PHE A 90 -5.13 28.21 -5.59
C PHE A 90 -5.67 27.48 -4.36
N ALA A 91 -4.88 27.37 -3.29
CA ALA A 91 -5.28 26.63 -2.10
C ALA A 91 -4.74 27.27 -0.81
N PRO A 92 -5.53 27.28 0.28
CA PRO A 92 -5.02 27.62 1.60
C PRO A 92 -4.05 26.54 2.10
N LEU A 93 -3.16 26.94 3.00
CA LEU A 93 -2.15 26.07 3.59
C LEU A 93 -2.56 25.59 4.99
N TYR A 94 -2.17 24.36 5.31
CA TYR A 94 -2.09 23.82 6.65
C TYR A 94 -0.61 23.67 7.00
N CYS A 95 -0.22 24.05 8.22
CA CYS A 95 1.14 23.91 8.73
C CYS A 95 1.14 23.16 10.06
N ASP A 96 2.31 22.70 10.50
CA ASP A 96 2.48 22.17 11.84
C ASP A 96 2.38 23.26 12.92
N GLU A 97 2.49 22.85 14.20
CA GLU A 97 2.38 23.73 15.37
C GLU A 97 3.42 24.88 15.36
N GLU A 98 4.54 24.72 14.66
CA GLU A 98 5.60 25.73 14.52
C GLU A 98 5.44 26.58 13.24
N GLY A 99 4.37 26.36 12.46
CA GLY A 99 4.16 27.04 11.17
C GLY A 99 5.06 26.52 10.05
N LYS A 100 5.71 25.37 10.23
CA LYS A 100 6.55 24.71 9.24
C LYS A 100 5.78 23.61 8.50
N HIS A 101 6.42 23.03 7.49
CA HIS A 101 5.86 21.96 6.65
C HIS A 101 4.48 22.31 6.03
N PRO A 102 4.40 23.37 5.20
CA PRO A 102 3.15 23.75 4.57
C PRO A 102 2.65 22.65 3.62
N VAL A 103 1.39 22.27 3.79
CA VAL A 103 0.66 21.36 2.89
C VAL A 103 -0.61 22.04 2.42
N THR A 104 -1.09 21.66 1.23
CA THR A 104 -2.39 22.12 0.73
C THR A 104 -3.52 21.56 1.60
N GLN A 105 -4.54 22.35 1.89
CA GLN A 105 -5.72 21.83 2.61
C GLN A 105 -6.57 20.88 1.74
N PHE A 106 -6.48 20.99 0.41
CA PHE A 106 -7.04 20.02 -0.51
C PHE A 106 -6.23 18.73 -0.49
N ASP A 107 -6.95 17.61 -0.50
CA ASP A 107 -6.35 16.28 -0.55
C ASP A 107 -5.83 15.94 -1.96
N LYS A 108 -5.32 14.72 -2.13
CA LYS A 108 -4.72 14.25 -3.38
C LYS A 108 -5.63 14.41 -4.59
N SER A 109 -6.93 14.13 -4.45
CA SER A 109 -7.87 14.13 -5.58
C SER A 109 -8.39 15.54 -5.81
N ASP A 110 -8.67 16.26 -4.72
CA ASP A 110 -9.23 17.61 -4.77
C ASP A 110 -8.22 18.61 -5.36
N VAL A 111 -6.93 18.46 -5.05
CA VAL A 111 -5.88 19.36 -5.54
C VAL A 111 -5.62 19.18 -7.05
N GLU A 112 -5.73 17.95 -7.54
CA GLU A 112 -5.61 17.64 -8.96
C GLU A 112 -6.86 18.12 -9.72
N TYR A 113 -8.05 17.94 -9.15
CA TYR A 113 -9.30 18.45 -9.71
C TYR A 113 -9.34 19.99 -9.75
N ALA A 114 -8.69 20.66 -8.80
CA ALA A 114 -8.49 22.10 -8.79
C ALA A 114 -7.51 22.59 -9.89
N GLY A 115 -6.93 21.69 -10.68
CA GLY A 115 -6.11 22.02 -11.85
C GLY A 115 -4.62 22.16 -11.57
N LEU A 116 -4.14 21.68 -10.41
CA LEU A 116 -2.71 21.70 -10.08
C LEU A 116 -2.03 20.38 -10.46
N VAL A 117 -0.81 20.48 -10.97
CA VAL A 117 0.03 19.32 -11.29
C VAL A 117 0.60 18.75 -9.99
N LYS A 118 0.50 17.44 -9.80
CA LYS A 118 1.04 16.76 -8.63
C LYS A 118 2.03 15.64 -8.97
N PHE A 119 2.96 15.41 -8.06
CA PHE A 119 3.88 14.29 -8.04
C PHE A 119 3.67 13.51 -6.75
N ASP A 120 3.19 12.27 -6.87
CA ASP A 120 2.93 11.44 -5.70
C ASP A 120 4.22 10.90 -5.11
N PHE A 121 4.30 10.85 -3.78
CA PHE A 121 5.35 10.09 -3.12
C PHE A 121 4.96 8.61 -3.07
N LEU A 122 5.77 7.77 -3.70
CA LEU A 122 5.66 6.33 -3.57
C LEU A 122 6.87 5.83 -2.78
N GLY A 123 6.64 5.23 -1.61
CA GLY A 123 7.69 4.69 -0.73
C GLY A 123 8.36 3.41 -1.24
N LEU A 124 8.34 3.15 -2.55
CA LEU A 124 8.89 1.94 -3.13
C LEU A 124 10.42 2.04 -3.19
N ARG A 125 11.10 1.16 -2.43
CA ARG A 125 12.57 1.15 -2.34
C ARG A 125 13.27 0.43 -3.50
N THR A 126 12.52 -0.15 -4.43
CA THR A 126 13.06 -0.95 -5.55
C THR A 126 14.07 -0.15 -6.38
N LEU A 127 13.78 1.11 -6.71
CA LEU A 127 14.73 1.96 -7.45
C LEU A 127 15.98 2.28 -6.64
N THR A 128 15.87 2.43 -5.32
CA THR A 128 17.03 2.59 -4.44
C THR A 128 17.92 1.35 -4.47
N ILE A 129 17.32 0.15 -4.41
CA ILE A 129 18.04 -1.12 -4.50
C ILE A 129 18.77 -1.24 -5.84
N ILE A 130 18.08 -0.95 -6.95
CA ILE A 130 18.69 -0.98 -8.29
C ILE A 130 19.83 0.02 -8.39
N ASN A 131 19.67 1.24 -7.88
CA ASN A 131 20.72 2.25 -7.88
C ASN A 131 21.99 1.75 -7.15
N TRP A 132 21.84 1.22 -5.93
CA TRP A 132 22.98 0.65 -5.20
C TRP A 132 23.61 -0.53 -5.91
N ALA A 133 22.81 -1.39 -6.55
CA ALA A 133 23.32 -2.49 -7.36
C ALA A 133 24.17 -1.97 -8.55
N LEU A 134 23.69 -0.95 -9.26
CA LEU A 134 24.40 -0.30 -10.36
C LEU A 134 25.71 0.35 -9.88
N GLU A 135 25.70 1.06 -8.75
CA GLU A 135 26.91 1.63 -8.16
C GLU A 135 27.97 0.56 -7.88
N MET A 136 27.57 -0.59 -7.30
CA MET A 136 28.48 -1.70 -7.02
C MET A 136 29.00 -2.38 -8.28
N ILE A 137 28.15 -2.59 -9.29
CA ILE A 137 28.52 -3.18 -10.59
C ILE A 137 29.50 -2.25 -11.32
N ASN A 138 29.24 -0.95 -11.35
CA ASN A 138 30.06 0.01 -12.07
C ASN A 138 31.44 0.19 -11.43
N LYS A 139 31.55 0.11 -10.09
CA LYS A 139 32.86 0.02 -9.40
C LYS A 139 33.69 -1.19 -9.82
N ARG A 140 33.05 -2.32 -10.16
CA ARG A 140 33.73 -3.51 -10.67
C ARG A 140 34.13 -3.33 -12.14
N ARG A 141 33.25 -2.77 -12.96
CA ARG A 141 33.50 -2.51 -14.38
C ARG A 141 34.66 -1.55 -14.59
N GLU A 142 34.73 -0.48 -13.79
CA GLU A 142 35.84 0.48 -13.79
C GLU A 142 37.19 -0.21 -13.56
N LYS A 143 37.27 -1.16 -12.61
CA LYS A 143 38.49 -1.95 -12.35
C LYS A 143 38.90 -2.83 -13.53
N ASN A 144 37.96 -3.22 -14.38
CA ASN A 144 38.19 -4.06 -15.55
C ASN A 144 38.36 -3.25 -16.85
N GLY A 145 38.25 -1.91 -16.80
CA GLY A 145 38.24 -1.06 -18.01
C GLY A 145 36.98 -1.20 -18.87
N GLU A 146 35.87 -1.68 -18.28
CA GLU A 146 34.59 -1.82 -18.96
C GLU A 146 33.74 -0.53 -18.82
N PRO A 147 32.93 -0.16 -19.83
CA PRO A 147 32.04 0.99 -19.73
C PRO A 147 30.95 0.77 -18.66
N PRO A 148 30.45 1.84 -18.00
CA PRO A 148 29.36 1.75 -17.04
C PRO A 148 28.12 1.07 -17.63
N LEU A 149 27.42 0.30 -16.80
CA LEU A 149 26.18 -0.37 -17.17
C LEU A 149 25.03 0.65 -17.15
N ASP A 150 24.31 0.74 -18.28
CA ASP A 150 23.01 1.41 -18.37
C ASP A 150 21.90 0.37 -18.28
N ILE A 151 21.07 0.47 -17.24
CA ILE A 151 19.94 -0.44 -17.02
C ILE A 151 18.85 -0.29 -18.08
N ALA A 152 18.72 0.88 -18.70
CA ALA A 152 17.73 1.11 -19.75
C ALA A 152 18.10 0.45 -21.09
N ALA A 153 19.35 0.03 -21.25
CA ALA A 153 19.89 -0.54 -22.48
C ALA A 153 19.98 -2.08 -22.47
N ILE A 154 19.45 -2.75 -21.45
CA ILE A 154 19.52 -4.22 -21.35
C ILE A 154 18.62 -4.91 -22.39
N PRO A 155 19.02 -6.10 -22.91
CA PRO A 155 18.17 -6.91 -23.75
C PRO A 155 16.98 -7.46 -22.96
N LEU A 156 15.82 -7.58 -23.62
CA LEU A 156 14.57 -8.10 -23.02
C LEU A 156 14.37 -9.61 -23.26
N ASP A 157 15.27 -10.24 -23.99
CA ASP A 157 15.27 -11.65 -24.40
C ASP A 157 16.43 -12.46 -23.76
N ASP A 158 16.96 -12.00 -22.63
CA ASP A 158 18.07 -12.65 -21.95
C ASP A 158 17.69 -14.03 -21.40
N LYS A 159 18.26 -15.07 -22.01
CA LYS A 159 18.02 -16.47 -21.64
C LYS A 159 18.31 -16.77 -20.17
N LYS A 160 19.37 -16.20 -19.59
CA LYS A 160 19.73 -16.48 -18.18
C LYS A 160 18.65 -15.96 -17.22
N SER A 161 18.06 -14.81 -17.55
CA SER A 161 16.96 -14.22 -16.80
C SER A 161 15.70 -15.08 -16.89
N PHE A 162 15.34 -15.58 -18.08
CA PHE A 162 14.21 -16.49 -18.26
C PHE A 162 14.43 -17.86 -17.60
N ASP A 163 15.63 -18.44 -17.72
CA ASP A 163 15.96 -19.70 -17.05
C ASP A 163 15.80 -19.58 -15.52
N MET A 164 16.21 -18.45 -14.93
CA MET A 164 16.01 -18.18 -13.50
C MET A 164 14.52 -17.99 -13.14
N LEU A 165 13.78 -17.26 -13.98
CA LEU A 165 12.35 -17.04 -13.82
C LEU A 165 11.58 -18.37 -13.87
N GLN A 166 11.86 -19.23 -14.83
CA GLN A 166 11.25 -20.55 -15.01
C GLN A 166 11.53 -21.50 -13.82
N ARG A 167 12.70 -21.37 -13.16
CA ARG A 167 13.01 -22.04 -11.88
C ARG A 167 12.24 -21.48 -10.68
N SER A 168 11.44 -20.44 -10.86
CA SER A 168 10.67 -19.75 -9.80
C SER A 168 11.56 -19.17 -8.69
N GLU A 169 12.81 -18.82 -9.03
CA GLU A 169 13.79 -18.20 -8.14
C GLU A 169 13.55 -16.68 -7.99
N THR A 170 12.29 -16.27 -7.76
CA THR A 170 11.85 -14.86 -7.82
C THR A 170 11.78 -14.15 -6.47
N THR A 171 12.48 -14.64 -5.44
CA THR A 171 12.62 -13.90 -4.18
C THR A 171 13.39 -12.59 -4.45
N ALA A 172 12.89 -11.46 -3.95
CA ALA A 172 13.42 -10.12 -4.25
C ALA A 172 13.28 -9.66 -5.71
N VAL A 173 12.48 -10.36 -6.54
CA VAL A 173 12.07 -9.87 -7.87
C VAL A 173 10.75 -9.13 -7.71
N PHE A 174 10.78 -7.81 -7.95
CA PHE A 174 9.67 -6.91 -7.70
C PHE A 174 8.34 -7.45 -8.27
N GLN A 175 7.27 -7.41 -7.45
CA GLN A 175 5.92 -7.94 -7.71
C GLN A 175 5.81 -9.47 -7.82
N LEU A 176 6.90 -10.21 -8.00
CA LEU A 176 6.88 -11.65 -8.26
C LEU A 176 7.26 -12.53 -7.06
N GLU A 177 7.29 -11.94 -5.87
CA GLU A 177 7.83 -12.59 -4.66
C GLU A 177 6.83 -13.50 -3.96
N SER A 178 5.52 -13.28 -4.19
CA SER A 178 4.46 -13.99 -3.46
C SER A 178 4.47 -15.48 -3.79
N ARG A 179 4.10 -16.32 -2.81
CA ARG A 179 4.01 -17.77 -3.00
C ARG A 179 3.06 -18.13 -4.16
N GLY A 180 1.88 -17.52 -4.19
CA GLY A 180 0.91 -17.76 -5.27
C GLY A 180 1.44 -17.35 -6.65
N MET A 181 2.23 -16.27 -6.72
CA MET A 181 2.85 -15.87 -7.99
C MET A 181 3.93 -16.87 -8.42
N LYS A 182 4.74 -17.38 -7.49
CA LYS A 182 5.73 -18.43 -7.79
C LYS A 182 5.08 -19.71 -8.30
N ASP A 183 3.95 -20.11 -7.71
CA ASP A 183 3.19 -21.26 -8.18
C ASP A 183 2.63 -21.02 -9.59
N LEU A 184 2.17 -19.80 -9.89
CA LEU A 184 1.73 -19.40 -11.24
C LEU A 184 2.88 -19.47 -12.25
N ILE A 185 4.04 -18.90 -11.92
CA ILE A 185 5.24 -18.92 -12.78
C ILE A 185 5.67 -20.37 -13.08
N LYS A 186 5.65 -21.23 -12.08
CA LYS A 186 6.00 -22.65 -12.24
C LYS A 186 5.08 -23.36 -13.24
N ARG A 187 3.79 -23.00 -13.28
CA ARG A 187 2.79 -23.58 -14.20
C ARG A 187 2.85 -22.95 -15.60
N LEU A 188 3.07 -21.64 -15.68
CA LEU A 188 3.06 -20.88 -16.93
C LEU A 188 4.36 -21.05 -17.73
N GLN A 189 5.50 -21.21 -17.05
CA GLN A 189 6.83 -21.29 -17.67
C GLN A 189 7.11 -20.14 -18.66
N PRO A 190 7.04 -18.86 -18.19
CA PRO A 190 7.21 -17.70 -19.06
C PRO A 190 8.58 -17.73 -19.76
N ASP A 191 8.60 -17.59 -21.08
CA ASP A 191 9.80 -17.65 -21.92
C ASP A 191 10.07 -16.36 -22.71
N CYS A 192 9.16 -15.39 -22.64
CA CYS A 192 9.29 -14.09 -23.27
C CYS A 192 8.82 -12.94 -22.37
N PHE A 193 9.18 -11.70 -22.74
CA PHE A 193 8.85 -10.52 -21.94
C PHE A 193 7.33 -10.25 -21.88
N GLU A 194 6.58 -10.61 -22.93
CA GLU A 194 5.12 -10.48 -22.96
C GLU A 194 4.46 -11.32 -21.85
N ASP A 195 4.99 -12.51 -21.55
CA ASP A 195 4.49 -13.33 -20.46
C ASP A 195 4.73 -12.68 -19.09
N MET A 196 5.82 -11.92 -18.93
CA MET A 196 6.06 -11.16 -17.70
C MET A 196 5.01 -10.08 -17.48
N ILE A 197 4.58 -9.41 -18.54
CA ILE A 197 3.47 -8.44 -18.50
C ILE A 197 2.17 -9.16 -18.13
N ALA A 198 1.94 -10.33 -18.73
CA ALA A 198 0.75 -11.14 -18.48
C ALA A 198 0.66 -11.66 -17.03
N LEU A 199 1.78 -12.01 -16.38
CA LEU A 199 1.80 -12.52 -14.99
C LEU A 199 1.05 -11.61 -14.02
N VAL A 200 1.28 -10.29 -14.09
CA VAL A 200 0.62 -9.32 -13.20
C VAL A 200 -0.87 -9.18 -13.52
N ALA A 201 -1.26 -9.35 -14.78
CA ALA A 201 -2.66 -9.32 -15.19
C ALA A 201 -3.41 -10.61 -14.79
N LEU A 202 -2.74 -11.76 -14.84
CA LEU A 202 -3.29 -13.08 -14.50
C LEU A 202 -3.43 -13.27 -12.98
N PHE A 203 -2.49 -12.75 -12.19
CA PHE A 203 -2.50 -12.85 -10.74
C PHE A 203 -3.41 -11.78 -10.10
N ARG A 204 -4.70 -11.81 -10.45
CA ARG A 204 -5.75 -10.99 -9.81
C ARG A 204 -6.81 -11.90 -9.16
N PRO A 205 -7.36 -11.53 -7.99
CA PRO A 205 -8.31 -12.36 -7.23
C PRO A 205 -9.49 -12.89 -8.05
N GLY A 206 -9.99 -12.10 -9.01
CA GLY A 206 -11.11 -12.48 -9.87
C GLY A 206 -10.78 -13.45 -11.02
N ARG A 207 -9.50 -13.66 -11.37
CA ARG A 207 -9.08 -14.56 -12.47
C ARG A 207 -8.63 -15.92 -11.96
N CYS A 208 -7.98 -16.00 -10.80
CA CYS A 208 -7.59 -17.29 -10.21
C CYS A 208 -8.79 -18.17 -9.80
N SER A 209 -9.95 -17.58 -9.50
CA SER A 209 -11.17 -18.33 -9.19
C SER A 209 -11.88 -18.93 -10.41
N GLN A 210 -11.50 -18.55 -11.62
CA GLN A 210 -12.12 -19.04 -12.86
C GLN A 210 -11.35 -20.20 -13.52
N GLY A 211 -10.38 -20.80 -12.82
CA GLY A 211 -9.75 -22.06 -13.23
C GLY A 211 -8.87 -21.92 -14.48
N TRP A 212 -7.62 -21.52 -14.27
CA TRP A 212 -6.52 -21.78 -15.21
C TRP A 212 -5.34 -22.37 -14.46
#